data_AF-A0A498IER6-F1
#
_entry.id   AF-A0A498IER6-F1
#
_cell.length_a   1.000
_cell.length_b   1.000
_cell.length_c   1.000
_cell.angle_alpha   90.00
_cell.angle_beta   90.00
_cell.angle_gamma   90.00
#
_symmetry.space_group_name_H-M   'P 1'
#
loop_
_entity.id
_entity.type
_entity.pdbx_description
1 polymer ?
#
loop_
_entity_poly.entity_id
_entity_poly.type
_entity_poly.pdbx_seq_one_letter_code
_entity_poly.pdbx_strand_id
1 'polypeptide(L)' 'MGSETRNRVRGYGHGVIPEMVSYVSSSSARSSRKSSRGALANVVAKNNEFRRREEEASRKLATVTVELEKSKTLQQQALN' A
#
# COMPACT_ATOMS: atom_id res chain seq x y z
N MET A 1 -6.16 -42.61 7.47
CA MET A 1 -6.22 -41.43 8.36
C MET A 1 -4.98 -40.58 8.12
N GLY A 2 -5.08 -39.59 7.22
CA GLY A 2 -3.93 -38.92 6.59
C GLY A 2 -3.16 -37.99 7.52
N SER A 3 -1.87 -38.26 7.69
CA SER A 3 -0.89 -37.46 8.43
C SER A 3 -0.24 -36.36 7.58
N GLU A 4 -0.97 -35.77 6.62
CA GLU A 4 -0.39 -34.87 5.59
C GLU A 4 -0.48 -33.37 5.90
N THR A 5 -1.09 -32.96 7.02
CA THR A 5 -1.27 -31.52 7.35
C THR A 5 -0.32 -30.98 8.40
N ARG A 6 0.62 -31.78 8.93
CA ARG A 6 1.49 -31.36 10.05
C ARG A 6 2.64 -30.42 9.65
N ASN A 7 2.94 -30.26 8.36
CA ASN A 7 4.06 -29.45 7.86
C ASN A 7 3.65 -28.29 6.93
N ARG A 8 2.37 -27.90 6.89
CA ARG A 8 1.98 -26.66 6.21
C ARG A 8 2.17 -25.51 7.18
N VAL A 9 3.14 -24.63 6.91
CA VAL A 9 3.26 -23.33 7.59
C VAL A 9 1.89 -22.67 7.53
N ARG A 10 1.20 -22.58 8.67
CA ARG A 10 -0.07 -21.85 8.77
C ARG A 10 0.29 -20.40 8.48
N GLY A 11 -0.12 -19.89 7.31
CA GLY A 11 0.18 -18.52 6.91
C GLY A 11 -0.29 -17.50 7.95
N TYR A 12 0.25 -16.28 7.86
CA TYR A 12 0.08 -15.21 8.86
C TYR A 12 -1.36 -14.69 9.06
N GLY A 13 -2.33 -15.19 8.29
CA GLY A 13 -3.69 -14.68 8.22
C GLY A 13 -3.90 -13.79 6.99
N HIS A 14 -5.16 -13.61 6.60
CA HIS A 14 -5.50 -12.83 5.41
C HIS A 14 -5.13 -11.35 5.61
N GLY A 15 -4.33 -10.79 4.70
CA GLY A 15 -3.90 -9.39 4.74
C GLY A 15 -2.78 -9.07 5.74
N VAL A 16 -2.20 -10.09 6.38
CA VAL A 16 -1.08 -9.91 7.32
C VAL A 16 0.24 -10.21 6.61
N ILE A 17 1.12 -9.20 6.53
CA ILE A 17 2.51 -9.38 6.10
C ILE A 17 3.38 -9.81 7.30
N PRO A 18 4.50 -10.53 7.09
CA PRO A 18 5.32 -11.07 8.18
C PRO A 18 5.74 -10.05 9.24
N GLU A 19 6.01 -8.81 8.84
CA GLU A 19 6.41 -7.72 9.73
C GLU A 19 5.29 -7.28 10.69
N MET A 20 4.02 -7.50 10.33
CA MET A 20 2.87 -7.07 11.14
C MET A 20 2.46 -8.09 12.23
N VAL A 21 3.08 -9.28 12.26
CA VAL A 21 2.63 -10.40 13.10
C VAL A 21 2.65 -10.05 14.59
N SER A 22 3.68 -9.33 15.07
CA SER A 22 3.82 -8.91 16.47
C SER A 22 2.66 -8.02 16.95
N TYR A 23 2.22 -7.09 16.08
CA TYR A 23 1.10 -6.19 16.36
C TYR A 23 -0.24 -6.92 16.40
N VAL A 24 -0.43 -7.89 15.49
CA VAL A 24 -1.69 -8.64 15.38
C VAL A 24 -1.83 -9.65 16.52
N SER A 25 -0.75 -10.34 16.89
CA SER A 25 -0.72 -11.30 17.99
C SER A 25 -1.08 -10.69 19.34
N SER A 26 -0.78 -9.40 19.54
CA SER A 26 -1.11 -8.68 20.79
C SER A 26 -2.61 -8.34 20.93
N SER A 27 -3.42 -8.55 19.89
CA SER A 27 -4.81 -8.07 19.82
C SER A 27 -5.87 -9.13 20.16
N SER A 28 -5.49 -10.32 20.66
CA SER A 28 -6.41 -11.44 20.89
C SER A 28 -7.39 -11.26 22.08
N ALA A 29 -7.24 -10.23 22.91
CA ALA A 29 -8.17 -9.96 24.02
C ALA A 29 -9.49 -9.35 23.51
N ARG A 30 -10.65 -9.95 23.83
CA ARG A 30 -11.99 -9.45 23.43
C ARG A 30 -12.25 -7.97 23.74
N SER A 31 -11.53 -7.39 24.71
CA SER A 31 -11.56 -5.97 25.08
C SER A 31 -10.85 -5.04 24.05
N SER A 32 -9.77 -5.49 23.41
CA SER A 32 -8.98 -4.68 22.46
C SER A 32 -9.76 -4.31 21.19
N ARG A 33 -10.69 -5.17 20.75
CA ARG A 33 -11.48 -5.00 19.51
C ARG A 33 -12.37 -3.76 19.52
N LYS A 34 -12.81 -3.31 20.70
CA LYS A 34 -13.66 -2.12 20.83
C LYS A 34 -12.85 -0.82 20.75
N SER A 35 -11.61 -0.83 21.26
CA SER A 35 -10.67 0.29 21.21
C SER A 35 -9.99 0.42 19.83
N SER A 36 -9.67 -0.70 19.18
CA SER A 36 -8.95 -0.71 17.90
C SER A 36 -9.78 -0.24 16.69
N ARG A 37 -11.12 -0.17 16.79
CA ARG A 37 -11.98 0.28 15.69
C ARG A 37 -11.80 1.76 15.36
N GLY A 38 -11.62 2.61 16.39
CA GLY A 38 -11.33 4.03 16.20
C GLY A 38 -9.92 4.27 15.64
N ALA A 39 -8.94 3.52 16.15
CA ALA A 39 -7.57 3.56 15.62
C ALA A 39 -7.50 3.12 14.15
N LEU A 40 -8.22 2.06 13.79
CA LEU A 40 -8.30 1.58 12.41
C LEU A 40 -8.96 2.62 11.50
N ALA A 41 -10.03 3.27 11.92
CA ALA A 41 -10.69 4.32 11.14
C ALA A 41 -9.73 5.48 10.83
N ASN A 42 -8.91 5.89 11.81
CA ASN A 42 -7.90 6.94 11.63
C ASN A 42 -6.80 6.51 10.64
N VAL A 43 -6.34 5.26 10.72
CA VAL A 43 -5.33 4.71 9.79
C VAL A 43 -5.89 4.65 8.37
N VAL A 44 -7.12 4.18 8.19
CA VAL A 44 -7.79 4.11 6.88
C VAL A 44 -7.99 5.52 6.30
N ALA A 45 -8.42 6.49 7.11
CA ALA A 45 -8.57 7.88 6.67
C ALA A 45 -7.24 8.47 6.18
N LYS A 46 -6.15 8.30 6.96
CA LYS A 46 -4.81 8.76 6.57
C LYS A 46 -4.29 8.06 5.31
N ASN A 47 -4.49 6.74 5.20
CA ASN A 47 -4.09 6.00 3.99
C ASN A 47 -4.84 6.48 2.74
N ASN A 48 -6.13 6.78 2.87
CA ASN A 48 -6.90 7.34 1.75
C ASN A 48 -6.38 8.71 1.32
N GLU A 49 -5.98 9.56 2.28
CA GLU A 49 -5.35 10.86 1.98
C GLU A 49 -4.00 10.68 1.27
N PHE A 50 -3.15 9.77 1.75
CA PHE A 50 -1.88 9.46 1.10
C PHE A 50 -2.07 8.95 -0.32
N ARG A 51 -3.02 8.04 -0.54
CA ARG A 51 -3.35 7.53 -1.87
C ARG A 51 -3.77 8.64 -2.84
N ARG A 52 -4.57 9.61 -2.39
CA ARG A 52 -4.94 10.76 -3.22
C ARG A 52 -3.73 11.62 -3.59
N ARG A 53 -2.85 11.90 -2.63
CA ARG A 53 -1.62 12.67 -2.88
C ARG A 53 -0.70 11.96 -3.86
N GLU A 54 -0.56 10.65 -3.73
CA GLU A 54 0.24 9.82 -4.63
C GLU A 54 -0.34 9.84 -6.06
N GLU A 55 -1.65 9.72 -6.21
CA GLU A 55 -2.32 9.83 -7.52
C GLU A 55 -2.10 11.22 -8.14
N GLU A 56 -2.23 12.29 -7.36
CA GLU A 56 -1.99 13.66 -7.85
C GLU A 56 -0.53 13.87 -8.27
N ALA A 57 0.42 13.39 -7.45
CA ALA A 57 1.84 13.45 -7.78
C ALA A 57 2.15 12.66 -9.06
N SER A 58 1.56 11.47 -9.20
CA SER A 58 1.72 10.63 -10.39
C SER A 58 1.18 11.31 -11.65
N ARG A 59 0.04 12.00 -11.57
CA ARG A 59 -0.51 12.79 -12.68
C ARG A 59 0.42 13.94 -13.07
N LYS A 60 0.94 14.69 -12.10
CA LYS A 60 1.89 15.78 -12.34
C LYS A 60 3.20 15.29 -12.95
N LEU A 61 3.70 14.14 -12.51
CA LEU A 61 4.87 13.52 -13.12
C LEU A 61 4.58 13.12 -14.57
N ALA A 62 3.41 12.55 -14.85
CA ALA A 62 3.02 12.20 -16.22
C ALA A 62 2.88 13.42 -17.14
N THR A 63 2.39 14.56 -16.65
CA THR A 63 2.32 15.78 -17.47
C THR A 63 3.72 16.32 -17.77
N VAL A 64 4.59 16.38 -16.77
CA VAL A 64 5.97 16.86 -16.93
C VAL A 64 6.76 15.96 -17.87
N THR A 65 6.59 14.63 -17.79
CA THR A 65 7.29 13.71 -18.69
C THR A 65 6.84 13.90 -20.14
N VAL A 66 5.54 14.10 -20.39
CA VAL A 66 5.02 14.40 -21.73
C VAL A 66 5.55 15.73 -22.27
N GLU A 67 5.58 16.78 -21.45
CA GLU A 67 6.12 18.09 -21.85
C GLU A 67 7.62 18.02 -22.13
N LEU A 68 8.36 17.25 -21.33
CA LEU A 68 9.78 17.01 -21.53
C LEU A 68 10.04 16.30 -22.86
N GLU A 69 9.30 15.23 -23.16
CA GLU A 69 9.43 14.51 -24.43
C GLU A 69 9.08 15.41 -25.62
N LYS A 70 8.01 16.20 -25.55
CA LYS A 70 7.68 17.20 -26.59
C LYS A 70 8.78 18.24 -26.78
N SER A 71 9.38 18.71 -25.69
CA SER A 71 10.47 19.69 -25.76
C SER A 71 11.70 19.11 -26.44
N LYS A 72 12.05 17.86 -26.12
CA LYS A 72 13.15 17.13 -26.78
C LYS A 72 12.90 16.97 -28.28
N THR A 73 11.68 16.58 -28.69
CA THR A 73 11.38 16.39 -30.12
C THR A 73 11.43 17.70 -30.88
N LEU A 74 10.93 18.80 -30.32
CA LEU A 74 11.00 20.13 -30.93
C LEU A 74 12.45 20.61 -31.09
N GLN A 75 13.30 20.41 -30.07
CA GLN A 75 14.73 20.73 -30.17
C GLN A 75 15.42 19.91 -31.26
N GLN A 76 15.07 18.63 -31.40
CA GLN A 76 15.66 17.75 -32.41
C GLN A 76 15.20 18.11 -33.83
N GLN A 77 13.98 18.61 -34.00
CA GLN A 77 13.48 19.12 -35.28
C GLN A 77 14.11 20.47 -35.67
N ALA A 78 14.44 21.32 -34.70
CA ALA A 78 15.09 22.61 -34.95
C ALA A 78 16.58 22.51 -35.30
N LEU A 79 17.21 21.36 -35.03
CA LEU A 79 18.63 21.10 -35.31
C LEU A 79 18.87 20.34 -36.63
N ASN A 80 17.81 19.87 -37.29
CA ASN A 80 17.85 19.21 -38.60
C ASN A 80 17.41 20.19 -39.70
#